data_AF-A0A2D0N1V3-F1
#
_entry.id   AF-A0A2D0N1V3-F1
#
_cell.length_a   1.000
_cell.length_b   1.000
_cell.length_c   1.000
_cell.angle_alpha   90.00
_cell.angle_beta   90.00
_cell.angle_gamma   90.00
#
_symmetry.space_group_name_H-M   'P 1'
#
loop_
_entity.id
_entity.type
_entity.pdbx_description
1 polymer ?
#
loop_
_entity_poly.entity_id
_entity_poly.type
_entity_poly.pdbx_seq_one_letter_code
_entity_poly.pdbx_strand_id
1 'polypeptide(L)'
;MIQPNSVKIIDCFSLPPLGLLAEIQHQQNGLPPGTKLTDPETGETWIVKKRIFSGILLAEDAEIYFPCETASDHLSARFKSEEERERAFQQERQKRQNGIYPYALGLVNKKLQRLLPGNGCILHIEPENPV
;
A
#
# COMPACT_ATOMS: atom_id res chain seq x y z
N MET A 1 8.09 -16.38 2.23
CA MET A 1 6.65 -16.52 1.93
C MET A 1 5.89 -15.73 2.99
N ILE A 2 5.00 -14.82 2.62
CA ILE A 2 4.22 -14.02 3.59
C ILE A 2 3.06 -14.88 4.09
N GLN A 3 2.76 -14.82 5.40
CA GLN A 3 1.67 -15.60 5.98
C GLN A 3 0.28 -15.03 5.59
N PRO A 4 -0.80 -15.84 5.61
CA PRO A 4 -2.14 -15.42 5.14
C PRO A 4 -2.76 -14.22 5.87
N ASN A 5 -2.29 -13.88 7.07
CA ASN A 5 -2.76 -12.74 7.88
C ASN A 5 -1.66 -11.72 8.15
N SER A 6 -0.67 -11.66 7.26
CA SER A 6 0.42 -10.71 7.38
C SER A 6 0.63 -9.98 6.06
N VAL A 7 1.24 -8.82 6.17
CA VAL A 7 1.72 -8.04 5.04
C VAL A 7 3.17 -7.66 5.29
N LYS A 8 3.92 -7.42 4.22
CA LYS A 8 5.29 -6.91 4.31
C LYS A 8 5.34 -5.49 3.78
N ILE A 9 5.93 -4.58 4.55
CA ILE A 9 6.22 -3.23 4.09
C ILE A 9 7.48 -3.30 3.22
N ILE A 10 7.34 -2.91 1.95
CA ILE A 10 8.44 -2.86 0.99
C ILE A 10 9.14 -1.52 1.08
N ASP A 11 8.37 -0.46 1.02
CA ASP A 11 8.85 0.91 1.16
C ASP A 11 7.77 1.80 1.76
N CYS A 12 8.18 2.91 2.34
CA CYS A 12 7.32 3.79 3.09
C CYS A 12 7.83 5.23 3.06
N PHE A 13 6.97 6.17 2.67
CA PHE A 13 7.31 7.58 2.62
C PHE A 13 6.12 8.47 2.98
N SER A 14 6.43 9.64 3.54
CA SER A 14 5.42 10.66 3.82
C SER A 14 5.28 11.59 2.62
N LEU A 15 4.07 11.73 2.10
CA LEU A 15 3.75 12.65 1.01
C LEU A 15 2.64 13.60 1.45
N PRO A 16 2.94 14.81 1.94
CA PRO A 16 1.92 15.82 2.21
C PRO A 16 1.23 16.24 0.89
N PRO A 17 -0.11 16.35 0.82
CA PRO A 17 -1.11 16.20 1.88
C PRO A 17 -1.69 14.77 2.04
N LEU A 18 -1.24 13.80 1.24
CA LEU A 18 -1.75 12.42 1.19
C LEU A 18 -1.42 11.57 2.42
N GLY A 19 -0.47 12.03 3.25
CA GLY A 19 -0.11 11.37 4.50
C GLY A 19 0.96 10.30 4.29
N LEU A 20 0.82 9.16 4.97
CA LEU A 20 1.76 8.05 4.91
C LEU A 20 1.42 7.16 3.72
N LEU A 21 2.33 7.03 2.77
CA LEU A 21 2.22 6.09 1.66
C LEU A 21 3.16 4.91 1.90
N ALA A 22 2.64 3.71 1.74
CA ALA A 22 3.42 2.49 1.88
C ALA A 22 3.20 1.58 0.67
N GLU A 23 4.29 1.03 0.13
CA GLU A 23 4.23 -0.11 -0.76
C GLU A 23 4.14 -1.39 0.08
N ILE A 24 3.02 -2.09 -0.03
CA ILE A 24 2.71 -3.23 0.81
C ILE A 24 2.67 -4.48 -0.08
N GLN A 25 3.48 -5.47 0.28
CA GLN A 25 3.42 -6.79 -0.32
C GLN A 25 2.47 -7.69 0.46
N HIS A 26 1.52 -8.30 -0.23
CA HIS A 26 0.51 -9.14 0.40
C HIS A 26 -0.08 -10.16 -0.60
N GLN A 27 -0.76 -11.20 -0.11
CA GLN A 27 -1.37 -12.27 -0.94
C GLN A 27 -2.90 -12.30 -0.87
N GLN A 28 -3.47 -11.44 -0.04
CA GLN A 28 -4.92 -11.26 0.13
C GLN A 28 -5.52 -10.62 -1.11
N ASN A 29 -6.84 -10.80 -1.28
CA ASN A 29 -7.62 -10.20 -2.37
C ASN A 29 -7.93 -8.72 -2.08
N GLY A 30 -6.88 -7.92 -1.90
CA GLY A 30 -6.92 -6.52 -1.50
C GLY A 30 -6.96 -6.29 0.02
N LEU A 31 -6.72 -5.04 0.42
CA LEU A 31 -6.84 -4.58 1.81
C LEU A 31 -7.93 -3.50 1.90
N PRO A 32 -9.12 -3.79 2.47
CA PRO A 32 -10.18 -2.82 2.54
C PRO A 32 -9.82 -1.60 3.41
N PRO A 33 -10.42 -0.42 3.15
CA PRO A 33 -10.33 0.71 4.07
C PRO A 33 -10.77 0.31 5.48
N GLY A 34 -10.01 0.72 6.49
CA GLY A 34 -10.25 0.37 7.88
C GLY A 34 -9.42 -0.82 8.38
N THR A 35 -8.82 -1.62 7.49
CA THR A 35 -7.91 -2.71 7.90
C THR A 35 -6.80 -2.18 8.80
N LYS A 36 -6.63 -2.83 9.94
CA LYS A 36 -5.55 -2.51 10.88
C LYS A 36 -4.35 -3.41 10.62
N LEU A 37 -3.19 -2.78 10.55
CA LEU A 37 -1.90 -3.42 10.39
C LEU A 37 -1.10 -3.13 11.66
N THR A 38 -0.78 -4.17 12.42
CA THR A 38 -0.10 -4.03 13.71
C THR A 38 1.28 -4.68 13.65
N ASP A 39 2.30 -3.94 14.07
CA ASP A 39 3.65 -4.46 14.27
C ASP A 39 3.66 -5.29 15.56
N PRO A 40 3.94 -6.61 15.48
CA PRO A 40 3.92 -7.48 16.65
C PRO A 40 5.06 -7.19 17.65
N GLU A 41 6.15 -6.54 17.22
CA GLU A 41 7.29 -6.23 18.09
C GLU A 41 7.05 -4.97 18.91
N THR A 42 6.51 -3.93 18.28
CA THR A 42 6.31 -2.61 18.90
C THR A 42 4.89 -2.39 19.42
N GLY A 43 3.91 -3.15 18.91
CA GLY A 43 2.49 -2.94 19.17
C GLY A 43 1.92 -1.73 18.43
N GLU A 44 2.67 -1.13 17.51
CA GLU A 44 2.21 0.01 16.74
C GLU A 44 1.21 -0.41 15.66
N THR A 45 0.15 0.38 15.50
CA THR A 45 -0.93 0.08 14.55
C THR A 45 -1.16 1.21 13.56
N TRP A 46 -1.24 0.82 12.29
CA TRP A 46 -1.67 1.66 11.18
C TRP A 46 -3.02 1.17 10.65
N ILE A 47 -3.79 2.09 10.07
CA ILE A 47 -5.08 1.81 9.43
C ILE A 47 -4.95 2.09 7.95
N VAL A 48 -5.29 1.11 7.11
CA VAL A 48 -5.44 1.30 5.67
C VAL A 48 -6.55 2.32 5.43
N LYS A 49 -6.25 3.43 4.78
CA LYS A 49 -7.24 4.46 4.44
C LYS A 49 -7.84 4.23 3.08
N LYS A 50 -7.01 3.89 2.10
CA LYS A 50 -7.39 3.68 0.71
C LYS A 50 -6.25 3.05 -0.08
N ARG A 51 -6.61 2.38 -1.17
CA ARG A 51 -5.66 1.95 -2.20
C ARG A 51 -5.16 3.16 -2.99
N ILE A 52 -3.92 3.14 -3.42
CA ILE A 52 -3.37 4.13 -4.34
C ILE A 52 -3.02 3.42 -5.65
N PHE A 53 -3.69 3.79 -6.73
CA PHE A 53 -3.43 3.22 -8.05
C PHE A 53 -2.28 3.93 -8.76
N SER A 54 -1.58 3.19 -9.61
CA SER A 54 -0.58 3.77 -10.49
C SER A 54 -1.26 4.39 -11.70
N GLY A 55 -1.15 5.70 -11.86
CA GLY A 55 -1.76 6.42 -12.99
C GLY A 55 -1.26 5.91 -14.35
N ILE A 56 -0.02 5.43 -14.43
CA ILE A 56 0.53 4.84 -15.66
C ILE A 56 -0.07 3.46 -15.95
N LEU A 57 -0.37 2.65 -14.93
CA LEU A 57 -1.06 1.38 -15.14
C LEU A 57 -2.54 1.59 -15.49
N LEU A 58 -3.19 2.58 -14.86
CA LEU A 58 -4.58 2.95 -15.18
C LEU A 58 -4.73 3.40 -16.64
N ALA A 59 -3.79 4.21 -17.14
CA ALA A 59 -3.85 4.73 -18.51
C ALA A 59 -3.75 3.62 -19.58
N GLU A 60 -3.11 2.50 -19.25
CA GLU A 60 -2.90 1.34 -20.13
C GLU A 60 -3.82 0.16 -19.77
N ASP A 61 -4.84 0.39 -18.94
CA ASP A 61 -5.81 -0.61 -18.44
C ASP A 61 -5.16 -1.90 -17.87
N ALA A 62 -4.03 -1.72 -17.19
CA ALA A 62 -3.15 -2.79 -16.71
C ALA A 62 -3.08 -2.89 -15.17
N GLU A 63 -3.88 -2.09 -14.46
CA GLU A 63 -3.93 -2.11 -13.00
C GLU A 63 -4.81 -3.26 -12.48
N ILE A 64 -4.52 -3.73 -11.26
CA ILE A 64 -5.30 -4.77 -10.59
C ILE A 64 -6.29 -4.12 -9.61
N TYR A 65 -7.54 -4.54 -9.70
CA TYR A 65 -8.63 -4.05 -8.85
C TYR A 65 -9.14 -5.15 -7.92
N PHE A 66 -9.32 -4.81 -6.66
CA PHE A 66 -9.91 -5.68 -5.66
C PHE A 66 -11.27 -5.15 -5.21
N PRO A 67 -12.36 -5.94 -5.27
CA PRO A 67 -13.70 -5.46 -4.92
C PRO A 67 -13.86 -4.92 -3.49
N CYS A 68 -13.00 -5.34 -2.56
CA CYS A 68 -13.03 -4.88 -1.17
C CYS A 68 -12.40 -3.48 -0.98
N GLU A 69 -11.65 -2.97 -1.96
CA GLU A 69 -10.95 -1.69 -1.90
C GLU A 69 -11.87 -0.54 -2.32
N THR A 70 -12.86 -0.27 -1.47
CA THR A 70 -13.96 0.67 -1.76
C THR A 70 -13.56 2.16 -1.76
N ALA A 71 -12.32 2.47 -1.34
CA ALA A 71 -11.77 3.82 -1.41
C ALA A 71 -10.40 3.79 -2.09
N SER A 72 -10.20 4.69 -3.05
CA SER A 72 -8.95 4.79 -3.80
C SER A 72 -8.63 6.23 -4.23
N ASP A 73 -7.36 6.47 -4.50
CA ASP A 73 -6.84 7.60 -5.28
C ASP A 73 -5.84 7.05 -6.30
N HIS A 74 -5.26 7.90 -7.13
CA HIS A 74 -4.17 7.51 -8.03
C HIS A 74 -3.01 8.50 -7.99
N LEU A 75 -1.81 8.00 -8.29
CA LEU A 75 -0.62 8.82 -8.48
C LEU A 75 -0.23 8.83 -9.96
N SER A 76 -0.33 10.01 -10.56
CA SER A 76 0.11 10.24 -11.94
C SER A 76 1.50 10.85 -11.94
N ALA A 77 2.48 10.09 -12.40
CA ALA A 77 3.83 10.59 -12.65
C ALA A 77 3.90 11.31 -14.00
N ARG A 78 4.76 12.33 -14.07
CA ARG A 78 5.15 12.98 -15.33
C ARG A 78 6.50 12.44 -15.74
N PHE A 79 6.64 12.09 -17.02
CA PHE A 79 7.86 11.54 -17.60
C PHE A 79 8.45 12.52 -18.60
N LYS A 80 9.79 12.56 -18.68
CA LYS A 80 10.50 13.44 -19.62
C LYS A 80 10.63 12.81 -21.01
N SER A 81 10.56 11.49 -21.10
CA SER A 81 10.61 10.75 -22.36
C SER A 81 9.72 9.50 -22.33
N GLU A 82 9.45 8.95 -23.50
CA GLU A 82 8.70 7.70 -23.66
C GLU A 82 9.46 6.50 -23.07
N GLU A 83 10.80 6.46 -23.18
CA GLU A 83 11.59 5.37 -22.61
C GLU A 83 11.57 5.37 -21.08
N GLU A 84 11.53 6.55 -20.45
CA GLU A 84 11.37 6.69 -19.00
C GLU A 84 9.99 6.18 -18.56
N ARG A 85 8.95 6.57 -19.32
CA ARG A 85 7.57 6.13 -19.11
C ARG A 85 7.45 4.61 -19.20
N GLU A 86 7.99 4.01 -20.26
CA GLU A 86 7.96 2.56 -20.48
C GLU A 86 8.68 1.80 -19.36
N ARG A 87 9.85 2.29 -18.92
CA ARG A 87 10.58 1.70 -17.80
C ARG A 87 9.77 1.72 -16.51
N ALA A 88 9.13 2.84 -16.21
CA ALA A 88 8.28 2.97 -15.03
C ALA A 88 7.05 2.06 -15.12
N PHE A 89 6.44 1.93 -16.31
CA PHE A 89 5.34 1.01 -16.55
C PHE A 89 5.73 -0.45 -16.24
N GLN A 90 6.86 -0.92 -16.79
CA GLN A 90 7.33 -2.28 -16.54
C GLN A 90 7.68 -2.53 -15.06
N GLN A 91 8.25 -1.53 -14.38
CA GLN A 91 8.52 -1.62 -12.94
C GLN A 91 7.23 -1.76 -12.11
N GLU A 92 6.23 -0.92 -12.37
CA GLU A 92 4.94 -1.00 -11.67
C GLU A 92 4.21 -2.33 -11.98
N ARG A 93 4.26 -2.79 -13.23
CA ARG A 93 3.69 -4.08 -13.61
C ARG A 93 4.37 -5.25 -12.89
N GLN A 94 5.70 -5.22 -12.78
CA GLN A 94 6.45 -6.24 -12.04
C GLN A 94 6.08 -6.24 -10.55
N LYS A 95 5.86 -5.07 -9.94
CA LYS A 95 5.38 -4.98 -8.55
C LYS A 95 4.04 -5.70 -8.37
N ARG A 96 3.08 -5.53 -9.30
CA ARG A 96 1.75 -6.17 -9.26
C ARG A 96 1.84 -7.68 -9.34
N GLN A 97 2.70 -8.18 -10.22
CA GLN A 97 3.00 -9.62 -10.31
C GLN A 97 3.60 -10.18 -9.01
N ASN A 98 4.32 -9.35 -8.26
CA ASN A 98 4.90 -9.70 -6.96
C ASN A 98 3.96 -9.44 -5.78
N GLY A 99 2.69 -9.07 -6.03
CA GLY A 99 1.69 -8.76 -5.01
C GLY A 99 2.00 -7.49 -4.22
N ILE A 100 2.68 -6.51 -4.83
CA ILE A 100 3.08 -5.25 -4.21
C ILE A 100 2.18 -4.12 -4.69
N TYR A 101 1.55 -3.45 -3.73
CA TYR A 101 0.48 -2.52 -3.95
C TYR A 101 0.66 -1.30 -3.03
N PRO A 102 0.66 -0.06 -3.57
CA PRO A 102 0.68 1.15 -2.74
C PRO A 102 -0.64 1.44 -2.01
N TYR A 103 -0.55 1.78 -0.73
CA TYR A 103 -1.69 2.18 0.11
C TYR A 103 -1.39 3.47 0.85
N ALA A 104 -2.44 4.26 1.09
CA ALA A 104 -2.37 5.31 2.08
C ALA A 104 -2.71 4.73 3.45
N LEU A 105 -1.80 4.93 4.39
CA LEU A 105 -1.95 4.54 5.77
C LEU A 105 -2.26 5.78 6.62
N GLY A 106 -3.14 5.58 7.60
CA GLY A 106 -3.37 6.52 8.68
C GLY A 106 -2.90 5.93 9.99
N LEU A 107 -2.57 6.79 10.94
CA LEU A 107 -2.16 6.37 12.27
C LEU A 107 -3.38 6.29 13.17
N VAL A 108 -3.43 5.26 14.02
CA VAL A 108 -4.42 5.18 15.09
C VAL A 108 -4.16 6.30 16.12
N ASN A 109 -2.90 6.56 16.44
CA ASN A 109 -2.48 7.58 17.38
C ASN A 109 -1.71 8.71 16.68
N LYS A 110 -2.27 9.92 16.64
CA LYS A 110 -1.65 11.10 16.00
C LYS A 110 -0.31 11.50 16.65
N LYS A 111 -0.02 11.08 17.88
CA LYS A 111 1.28 11.34 18.54
C LYS A 111 2.41 10.45 18.01
N LEU A 112 2.09 9.33 17.35
CA LEU A 112 3.06 8.40 16.74
C LEU A 112 3.36 8.75 15.27
N GLN A 113 3.00 9.95 14.80
CA GLN A 113 3.24 10.45 13.43
C GLN A 113 4.69 10.40 12.94
N ARG A 114 5.64 10.17 13.83
CA ARG A 114 7.06 10.08 13.49
C ARG A 114 7.51 8.66 13.14
N LEU A 115 6.67 7.66 13.35
CA LEU A 115 7.03 6.25 13.20
C LEU A 115 6.40 5.72 11.91
N LEU A 116 7.24 5.77 10.88
CA LEU A 116 7.04 5.03 9.64
C LEU A 116 7.28 3.56 9.95
N PRO A 117 6.46 2.62 9.44
CA PRO A 117 6.83 1.22 9.54
C PRO A 117 8.18 1.01 8.84
N GLY A 118 9.06 0.26 9.47
CA GLY A 118 10.39 0.00 8.93
C GLY A 118 10.32 -0.78 7.62
N ASN A 119 11.19 -0.44 6.65
CA ASN A 119 11.29 -1.21 5.40
C ASN A 119 11.66 -2.66 5.71
N GLY A 120 10.89 -3.59 5.14
CA GLY A 120 11.01 -5.02 5.39
C GLY A 120 10.21 -5.55 6.58
N CYS A 121 9.58 -4.67 7.38
CA CYS A 121 8.76 -5.06 8.52
C CYS A 121 7.56 -5.91 8.09
N ILE A 122 7.22 -6.91 8.91
CA ILE A 122 6.03 -7.74 8.75
C ILE A 122 4.98 -7.25 9.73
N LEU A 123 3.84 -6.80 9.20
CA LEU A 123 2.69 -6.36 9.99
C LEU A 123 1.61 -7.43 9.97
N HIS A 124 0.93 -7.62 11.09
CA HIS A 124 -0.20 -8.52 11.21
C HIS A 124 -1.51 -7.79 10.90
N ILE A 125 -2.37 -8.43 10.13
CA ILE A 125 -3.72 -7.96 9.85
C ILE A 125 -4.58 -8.34 11.06
N GLU A 126 -5.17 -7.35 11.74
CA GLU A 126 -6.12 -7.66 12.81
C GLU A 126 -7.41 -8.23 12.20
N PRO A 127 -7.97 -9.31 12.77
CA PRO A 127 -9.27 -9.79 12.36
C PRO A 127 -10.33 -8.72 12.62
N GLU A 128 -11.30 -8.59 11.71
CA GLU A 128 -12.52 -7.84 12.02
C GLU A 128 -13.17 -8.51 13.24
N ASN A 129 -13.31 -7.78 14.35
CA ASN A 129 -14.09 -8.27 15.48
C ASN A 129 -15.52 -8.51 14.97
N PRO A 130 -16.05 -9.73 15.06
CA PRO A 130 -17.47 -9.94 14.80
C PRO A 130 -18.26 -9.09 15.81
N VAL A 131 -19.05 -8.15 15.28
CA VAL A 131 -20.01 -7.36 16.05
C VAL A 131 -21.17 -8.25 16.46
#